data_AF-A0A1F9FBD9-F1
#
_entry.id   AF-A0A1F9FBD9-F1
#
_cell.length_a   1.000
_cell.length_b   1.000
_cell.length_c   1.000
_cell.angle_alpha   90.00
_cell.angle_beta   90.00
_cell.angle_gamma   90.00
#
_symmetry.space_group_name_H-M   'P 1'
#
loop_
_entity.id
_entity.type
_entity.pdbx_description
1 polymer ?
#
loop_
_entity_poly.entity_id
_entity_poly.type
_entity_poly.pdbx_seq_one_letter_code
_entity_poly.pdbx_strand_id
1 'polypeptide(L)'
;MREKSKGTLYIDDISFLTARASAKNTPPSDLESYPVGTRHSGTQIQNRSSARSSADGQEKKKFTKAIWLWHTKRQLESPKNQIKLLEFCKRNGVNMIFFQMQYTLQKNKDGTYVCLLKYKKELQDFITRASSYGVEIQALDGFSRFALKPWHEKVLAQIRAIIDYNKSVPEKARFTGIHHDNEPYLIADYWGNQREDIMLQYLELCERSQKLVDQSRLKSGLKNFEFGVDIPFWYEERNFDYKVPVLVTWKGVQKPASHHIIDLVDNVGIMDYRTKAYGADGTIVHGKDEILYANTVGKKVLIGVETYPLPEEIFAVFRSHLYAQLTNLIEKTT
;
A
#
# COMPACT_ATOMS: atom_id res chain seq x y z
N MET A 1 20.65 10.81 14.89
CA MET A 1 19.31 10.28 14.57
C MET A 1 19.50 9.29 13.45
N ARG A 2 19.28 7.99 13.68
CA ARG A 2 19.48 6.95 12.66
C ARG A 2 18.40 7.11 11.60
N GLU A 3 18.80 7.50 10.39
CA GLU A 3 18.06 7.23 9.16
C GLU A 3 17.69 5.75 9.17
N LYS A 4 16.40 5.46 9.21
CA LYS A 4 15.89 4.11 9.03
C LYS A 4 15.06 4.11 7.78
N SER A 5 15.65 3.53 6.74
CA SER A 5 15.01 2.99 5.54
C SER A 5 13.65 2.41 5.87
N LYS A 6 12.59 3.00 5.32
CA LYS A 6 11.28 2.36 5.21
C LYS A 6 11.04 2.11 3.73
N GLY A 7 10.88 0.83 3.44
CA GLY A 7 10.46 0.36 2.14
C GLY A 7 9.14 1.02 1.75
N THR A 8 9.13 1.55 0.55
CA THR A 8 8.06 2.20 -0.21
C THR A 8 8.73 2.54 -1.54
N LEU A 9 7.99 2.71 -2.63
CA LEU A 9 8.52 3.27 -3.87
C LEU A 9 9.17 4.66 -3.64
N TYR A 10 10.44 4.67 -3.21
CA TYR A 10 11.33 5.81 -3.28
C TYR A 10 11.58 6.04 -4.77
N ILE A 11 11.16 7.18 -5.30
CA ILE A 11 11.67 7.67 -6.59
C ILE A 11 12.31 9.00 -6.25
N ASP A 12 13.54 8.98 -5.73
CA ASP A 12 14.36 10.20 -5.64
C ASP A 12 15.02 10.54 -6.97
N ASP A 13 15.37 9.52 -7.75
CA ASP A 13 15.95 9.69 -9.07
C ASP A 13 15.54 8.53 -9.99
N ILE A 14 15.12 8.84 -11.22
CA ILE A 14 14.72 7.89 -12.26
C ILE A 14 15.90 7.48 -13.16
N SER A 15 17.10 8.03 -12.92
CA SER A 15 18.32 7.77 -13.70
C SER A 15 18.73 6.29 -13.74
N PHE A 16 18.40 5.50 -12.70
CA PHE A 16 18.72 4.07 -12.68
C PHE A 16 17.82 3.22 -13.61
N LEU A 17 16.64 3.72 -14.01
CA LEU A 17 15.72 3.02 -14.91
C LEU A 17 16.11 3.17 -16.40
N THR A 18 16.99 4.12 -16.73
CA THR A 18 17.48 4.32 -18.10
C THR A 18 18.69 3.47 -18.48
N ALA A 19 19.32 2.78 -17.53
CA ALA A 19 20.60 2.10 -17.75
C ALA A 19 20.51 0.64 -18.26
N ARG A 20 19.31 0.08 -18.51
CA ARG A 20 19.16 -1.32 -19.01
C ARG A 20 18.57 -1.46 -20.41
N ALA A 21 18.36 -0.37 -21.14
CA ALA A 21 17.81 -0.42 -22.50
C ALA A 21 18.85 -0.72 -23.61
N SER A 22 20.08 -1.09 -23.26
CA SER A 22 21.14 -1.40 -24.23
C SER A 22 21.80 -2.75 -23.96
N ALA A 23 21.04 -3.83 -24.09
CA ALA A 23 21.60 -5.16 -24.38
C ALA A 23 20.58 -5.98 -25.18
N LYS A 24 20.65 -5.84 -26.51
CA LYS A 24 20.09 -6.84 -27.44
C LYS A 24 20.90 -8.12 -27.31
N ASN A 25 20.27 -9.29 -27.34
CA ASN A 25 20.66 -10.39 -28.23
C ASN A 25 19.63 -11.54 -28.27
N THR A 26 19.59 -12.13 -29.46
CA THR A 26 18.71 -13.11 -30.14
C THR A 26 18.58 -14.48 -29.46
N PRO A 27 17.47 -15.25 -29.65
CA PRO A 27 17.39 -16.64 -29.19
C PRO A 27 18.03 -17.61 -30.20
N PRO A 28 18.63 -18.74 -29.77
CA PRO A 28 19.00 -19.81 -30.68
C PRO A 28 17.87 -20.83 -30.85
N SER A 29 17.68 -21.23 -32.11
CA SER A 29 17.07 -22.49 -32.52
C SER A 29 17.95 -23.67 -32.10
N ASP A 30 17.35 -24.82 -31.80
CA ASP A 30 17.59 -26.06 -32.55
C ASP A 30 16.83 -27.25 -31.96
N LEU A 31 16.56 -28.18 -32.86
CA LEU A 31 15.82 -29.43 -32.76
C LEU A 31 16.53 -30.47 -31.89
N GLU A 32 15.78 -31.34 -31.22
CA GLU A 32 16.06 -32.79 -31.22
C GLU A 32 14.83 -33.63 -30.82
N SER A 33 14.71 -34.75 -31.52
CA SER A 33 13.63 -35.75 -31.66
C SER A 33 13.75 -36.91 -30.66
N TYR A 34 12.66 -37.54 -30.17
CA TYR A 34 12.09 -38.86 -30.54
C TYR A 34 11.35 -39.47 -29.30
N PRO A 35 10.55 -40.57 -29.36
CA PRO A 35 9.66 -41.08 -30.40
C PRO A 35 8.23 -41.42 -29.89
N VAL A 36 7.40 -41.86 -30.85
CA VAL A 36 5.98 -42.22 -30.81
C VAL A 36 5.70 -43.56 -30.12
N GLY A 37 4.56 -43.67 -29.41
CA GLY A 37 3.95 -44.92 -28.93
C GLY A 37 2.41 -44.91 -29.00
N THR A 38 1.89 -45.49 -30.09
CA THR A 38 0.63 -46.24 -30.29
C THR A 38 -0.76 -45.76 -29.78
N ARG A 39 -1.68 -45.76 -30.77
CA ARG A 39 -3.14 -45.57 -30.77
C ARG A 39 -3.92 -46.41 -29.76
N HIS A 40 -5.08 -45.90 -29.32
CA HIS A 40 -6.37 -46.61 -29.36
C HIS A 40 -7.57 -45.65 -29.56
N SER A 41 -8.56 -46.14 -30.31
CA SER A 41 -9.88 -45.62 -30.69
C SER A 41 -10.61 -44.82 -29.60
N GLY A 42 -11.41 -43.78 -29.86
CA GLY A 42 -12.30 -43.53 -30.99
C GLY A 42 -13.75 -43.49 -30.48
N THR A 43 -14.30 -42.30 -30.22
CA THR A 43 -15.76 -42.06 -30.24
C THR A 43 -16.03 -40.56 -30.46
N GLN A 44 -16.58 -40.23 -31.62
CA GLN A 44 -17.23 -38.95 -31.90
C GLN A 44 -18.53 -38.90 -31.10
N ILE A 45 -18.77 -37.81 -30.37
CA ILE A 45 -20.13 -37.39 -30.03
C ILE A 45 -20.30 -35.92 -30.42
N GLN A 46 -21.38 -35.70 -31.14
CA GLN A 46 -21.76 -34.55 -31.93
C GLN A 46 -22.10 -33.31 -31.09
N ASN A 47 -21.91 -32.18 -31.76
CA ASN A 47 -22.53 -30.87 -31.53
C ASN A 47 -23.91 -30.92 -30.86
N ARG A 48 -24.04 -30.20 -29.73
CA ARG A 48 -25.25 -29.43 -29.45
C ARG A 48 -24.88 -27.99 -29.12
N SER A 49 -25.17 -27.15 -30.10
CA SER A 49 -25.38 -25.72 -29.93
C SER A 49 -26.52 -25.49 -28.92
N SER A 50 -26.20 -24.83 -27.81
CA SER A 50 -27.19 -24.03 -27.09
C SER A 50 -26.60 -22.64 -26.90
N ALA A 51 -27.06 -21.73 -27.76
CA ALA A 51 -26.86 -20.31 -27.57
C ALA A 51 -27.39 -19.91 -26.19
N ARG A 52 -26.50 -19.53 -25.28
CA ARG A 52 -26.82 -18.63 -24.18
C ARG A 52 -26.12 -17.32 -24.45
N SER A 53 -26.86 -16.44 -25.13
CA SER A 53 -26.63 -15.01 -25.05
C SER A 53 -26.94 -14.56 -23.63
N SER A 54 -25.92 -14.48 -22.78
CA SER A 54 -25.92 -13.56 -21.66
C SER A 54 -24.67 -12.71 -21.82
N ALA A 55 -24.85 -11.58 -22.51
CA ALA A 55 -23.93 -10.46 -22.42
C ALA A 55 -24.02 -9.95 -20.99
N ASP A 56 -23.25 -10.59 -20.11
CA ASP A 56 -23.04 -10.17 -18.74
C ASP A 56 -22.20 -8.90 -18.85
N GLY A 57 -22.86 -7.76 -18.77
CA GLY A 57 -22.24 -6.46 -18.56
C GLY A 57 -21.63 -6.39 -17.17
N GLN A 58 -20.63 -7.25 -16.90
CA GLN A 58 -19.79 -7.09 -15.73
C GLN A 58 -18.96 -5.85 -15.97
N GLU A 59 -19.36 -4.76 -15.33
CA GLU A 59 -18.54 -3.58 -15.15
C GLU A 59 -17.17 -4.05 -14.68
N LYS A 60 -16.15 -3.95 -15.54
CA LYS A 60 -14.80 -4.45 -15.22
C LYS A 60 -14.36 -3.75 -13.95
N LYS A 61 -14.25 -4.51 -12.85
CA LYS A 61 -13.77 -4.01 -11.56
C LYS A 61 -12.44 -3.30 -11.79
N LYS A 62 -12.42 -1.97 -11.65
CA LYS A 62 -11.22 -1.15 -11.84
C LYS A 62 -10.25 -1.54 -10.73
N PHE A 63 -9.15 -2.20 -11.09
CA PHE A 63 -8.10 -2.55 -10.12
C PHE A 63 -7.45 -1.28 -9.57
N THR A 64 -7.38 -1.17 -8.26
CA THR A 64 -6.63 -0.09 -7.60
C THR A 64 -5.16 -0.48 -7.53
N LYS A 65 -4.28 0.41 -8.01
CA LYS A 65 -2.83 0.29 -7.87
C LYS A 65 -2.32 1.61 -7.30
N ALA A 66 -1.90 1.54 -6.04
CA ALA A 66 -1.52 2.70 -5.25
C ALA A 66 0.00 2.78 -5.04
N ILE A 67 0.49 3.97 -4.72
CA ILE A 67 1.86 4.19 -4.22
C ILE A 67 1.80 5.16 -3.03
N TRP A 68 2.65 4.94 -2.02
CA TRP A 68 2.93 5.97 -1.01
C TRP A 68 3.98 6.94 -1.56
N LEU A 69 3.74 8.24 -1.38
CA LEU A 69 4.65 9.30 -1.81
C LEU A 69 4.96 10.24 -0.64
N TRP A 70 6.19 10.14 -0.16
CA TRP A 70 6.79 11.02 0.85
C TRP A 70 7.62 12.13 0.20
N HIS A 71 7.98 13.16 0.99
CA HIS A 71 8.77 14.32 0.54
C HIS A 71 8.12 15.10 -0.62
N THR A 72 6.80 15.25 -0.54
CA THR A 72 5.95 15.77 -1.61
C THR A 72 6.16 17.23 -1.98
N LYS A 73 6.85 18.01 -1.14
CA LYS A 73 7.18 19.41 -1.42
C LYS A 73 7.85 19.58 -2.79
N ARG A 74 8.74 18.66 -3.19
CA ARG A 74 9.42 18.70 -4.49
C ARG A 74 8.48 18.50 -5.69
N GLN A 75 7.34 17.83 -5.50
CA GLN A 75 6.28 17.74 -6.50
C GLN A 75 5.46 19.03 -6.56
N LEU A 76 5.21 19.66 -5.42
CA LEU A 76 4.45 20.92 -5.36
C LEU A 76 5.23 22.09 -5.99
N GLU A 77 6.55 22.14 -5.81
CA GLU A 77 7.39 23.24 -6.28
C GLU A 77 7.77 23.17 -7.77
N SER A 78 7.52 22.04 -8.46
CA SER A 78 7.99 21.85 -9.83
C SER A 78 6.97 21.12 -10.73
N PRO A 79 6.33 21.82 -11.68
CA PRO A 79 5.47 21.18 -12.68
C PRO A 79 6.17 20.08 -13.48
N LYS A 80 7.49 20.19 -13.72
CA LYS A 80 8.29 19.16 -14.38
C LYS A 80 8.33 17.86 -13.56
N ASN A 81 8.48 17.96 -12.24
CA ASN A 81 8.45 16.80 -11.35
C ASN A 81 7.06 16.15 -11.31
N GLN A 82 5.99 16.97 -11.33
CA GLN A 82 4.61 16.46 -11.41
C GLN A 82 4.40 15.65 -12.68
N ILE A 83 4.78 16.19 -13.84
CA ILE A 83 4.62 15.50 -15.13
C ILE A 83 5.40 14.18 -15.13
N LYS A 84 6.66 14.18 -14.68
CA LYS A 84 7.47 12.94 -14.60
C LYS A 84 6.80 11.87 -13.74
N LEU A 85 6.29 12.24 -12.56
CA LEU A 85 5.59 11.33 -11.66
C LEU A 85 4.30 10.79 -12.29
N LEU A 86 3.48 11.65 -12.89
CA LEU A 86 2.19 11.25 -13.44
C LEU A 86 2.34 10.41 -14.72
N GLU A 87 3.35 10.69 -15.55
CA GLU A 87 3.72 9.81 -16.68
C GLU A 87 4.27 8.46 -16.21
N PHE A 88 5.02 8.42 -15.10
CA PHE A 88 5.37 7.15 -14.46
C PHE A 88 4.11 6.39 -14.01
N CYS A 89 3.16 7.07 -13.35
CA CYS A 89 1.93 6.44 -12.88
C CYS A 89 1.13 5.84 -14.04
N LYS A 90 0.92 6.64 -15.10
CA LYS A 90 0.23 6.21 -16.32
C LYS A 90 0.90 5.00 -16.97
N ARG A 91 2.22 5.02 -17.18
CA ARG A 91 2.96 3.90 -17.79
C ARG A 91 2.89 2.60 -16.98
N ASN A 92 2.77 2.70 -15.66
CA ASN A 92 2.73 1.55 -14.76
C ASN A 92 1.32 1.17 -14.28
N GLY A 93 0.29 1.85 -14.78
CA GLY A 93 -1.10 1.64 -14.36
C GLY A 93 -1.38 2.01 -12.90
N VAL A 94 -0.55 2.84 -12.27
CA VAL A 94 -0.82 3.40 -10.94
C VAL A 94 -1.93 4.43 -11.07
N ASN A 95 -3.00 4.26 -10.30
CA ASN A 95 -4.19 5.11 -10.36
C ASN A 95 -4.53 5.75 -9.01
N MET A 96 -3.71 5.55 -7.99
CA MET A 96 -3.86 6.21 -6.70
C MET A 96 -2.49 6.58 -6.11
N ILE A 97 -2.40 7.74 -5.46
CA ILE A 97 -1.23 8.17 -4.70
C ILE A 97 -1.67 8.54 -3.28
N PHE A 98 -1.09 7.88 -2.28
CA PHE A 98 -1.10 8.37 -0.90
C PHE A 98 -0.03 9.47 -0.79
N PHE A 99 -0.47 10.72 -0.82
CA PHE A 99 0.39 11.90 -1.01
C PHE A 99 0.62 12.62 0.31
N GLN A 100 1.86 12.61 0.81
CA GLN A 100 2.19 13.25 2.09
C GLN A 100 1.72 14.70 2.12
N MET A 101 0.97 15.07 3.14
CA MET A 101 0.51 16.44 3.33
C MET A 101 1.65 17.36 3.78
N GLN A 102 1.59 18.61 3.33
CA GLN A 102 2.43 19.70 3.82
C GLN A 102 1.57 20.64 4.65
N TYR A 103 1.81 20.71 5.96
CA TYR A 103 0.98 21.51 6.86
C TYR A 103 1.76 22.10 8.05
N THR A 104 1.09 22.96 8.82
CA THR A 104 1.46 23.34 10.19
C THR A 104 0.28 23.12 11.12
N LEU A 105 0.57 22.75 12.36
CA LEU A 105 -0.42 22.68 13.43
C LEU A 105 -0.24 23.85 14.38
N GLN A 106 -1.33 24.54 14.68
CA GLN A 106 -1.38 25.59 15.69
C GLN A 106 -2.29 25.12 16.82
N LYS A 107 -1.83 25.27 18.07
CA LYS A 107 -2.63 24.96 19.25
C LYS A 107 -3.40 26.21 19.66
N ASN A 108 -4.71 26.08 19.77
CA ASN A 108 -5.59 27.14 20.27
C ASN A 108 -5.51 27.24 21.80
N LYS A 109 -6.00 28.36 22.34
CA LYS A 109 -6.05 28.62 23.79
C LYS A 109 -6.92 27.61 24.55
N ASP A 110 -7.95 27.08 23.90
CA ASP A 110 -8.86 26.06 24.43
C ASP A 110 -8.28 24.63 24.38
N GLY A 111 -7.04 24.48 23.90
CA GLY A 111 -6.36 23.18 23.78
C GLY A 111 -6.61 22.43 22.47
N THR A 112 -7.54 22.92 21.62
CA THR A 112 -7.78 22.34 20.29
C THR A 112 -6.65 22.66 19.31
N TYR A 113 -6.65 22.00 18.16
CA TYR A 113 -5.69 22.26 17.09
C TYR A 113 -6.38 22.76 15.82
N VAL A 114 -5.68 23.66 15.12
CA VAL A 114 -5.96 24.06 13.75
C VAL A 114 -4.84 23.55 12.85
N CYS A 115 -5.21 22.80 11.82
CA CYS A 115 -4.29 22.38 10.77
C CYS A 115 -4.37 23.37 9.61
N LEU A 116 -3.22 23.92 9.22
CA LEU A 116 -3.08 24.83 8.09
C LEU A 116 -2.31 24.14 6.98
N LEU A 117 -3.00 23.76 5.90
CA LEU A 117 -2.36 23.22 4.70
C LEU A 117 -1.47 24.31 4.07
N LYS A 118 -0.24 23.93 3.73
CA LYS A 118 0.75 24.73 2.99
C LYS A 118 0.60 24.49 1.49
N TYR A 119 1.12 25.43 0.69
CA TYR A 119 1.18 25.32 -0.77
C TYR A 119 -0.19 25.01 -1.41
N LYS A 120 -1.26 25.65 -0.91
CA LYS A 120 -2.64 25.30 -1.30
C LYS A 120 -2.88 25.41 -2.80
N LYS A 121 -2.29 26.42 -3.45
CA LYS A 121 -2.46 26.66 -4.88
C LYS A 121 -1.74 25.59 -5.70
N GLU A 122 -0.49 25.30 -5.34
CA GLU A 122 0.33 24.27 -5.97
C GLU A 122 -0.28 22.87 -5.78
N LEU A 123 -0.85 22.61 -4.60
CA LEU A 123 -1.59 21.38 -4.29
C LEU A 123 -2.84 21.25 -5.16
N GLN A 124 -3.63 22.32 -5.29
CA GLN A 124 -4.80 22.35 -6.16
C GLN A 124 -4.43 22.08 -7.62
N ASP A 125 -3.36 22.70 -8.11
CA ASP A 125 -2.88 22.51 -9.48
C ASP A 125 -2.33 21.08 -9.69
N PHE A 126 -1.64 20.53 -8.69
CA PHE A 126 -1.17 19.14 -8.70
C PHE A 126 -2.31 18.12 -8.75
N ILE A 127 -3.31 18.23 -7.86
CA ILE A 127 -4.45 17.29 -7.82
C ILE A 127 -5.26 17.39 -9.12
N THR A 128 -5.46 18.61 -9.64
CA THR A 128 -6.12 18.82 -10.93
C THR A 128 -5.39 18.11 -12.07
N ARG A 129 -4.05 18.18 -12.08
CA ARG A 129 -3.22 17.49 -13.07
C ARG A 129 -3.27 15.97 -12.86
N ALA A 130 -3.24 15.48 -11.63
CA ALA A 130 -3.36 14.05 -11.35
C ALA A 130 -4.70 13.49 -11.82
N SER A 131 -5.78 14.22 -11.58
CA SER A 131 -7.13 13.88 -12.05
C SER A 131 -7.20 13.76 -13.57
N SER A 132 -6.53 14.63 -14.34
CA SER A 132 -6.49 14.51 -15.81
C SER A 132 -5.67 13.32 -16.31
N TYR A 133 -4.83 12.73 -15.46
CA TYR A 133 -4.12 11.47 -15.72
C TYR A 133 -4.90 10.24 -15.21
N GLY A 134 -6.10 10.42 -14.65
CA GLY A 134 -6.87 9.35 -14.04
C GLY A 134 -6.26 8.82 -12.74
N VAL A 135 -5.43 9.63 -12.07
CA VAL A 135 -4.76 9.31 -10.81
C VAL A 135 -5.46 10.04 -9.67
N GLU A 136 -5.94 9.26 -8.72
CA GLU A 136 -6.60 9.74 -7.51
C GLU A 136 -5.55 10.08 -6.44
N ILE A 137 -5.80 11.15 -5.67
CA ILE A 137 -4.89 11.59 -4.61
C ILE A 137 -5.61 11.46 -3.27
N GLN A 138 -5.07 10.63 -2.38
CA GLN A 138 -5.47 10.58 -0.98
C GLN A 138 -4.41 11.28 -0.12
N ALA A 139 -4.84 12.07 0.86
CA ALA A 139 -3.96 12.77 1.76
C ALA A 139 -3.28 11.79 2.73
N LEU A 140 -1.94 11.77 2.75
CA LEU A 140 -1.15 10.90 3.63
C LEU A 140 -0.52 11.69 4.77
N ASP A 141 -0.59 11.15 5.98
CA ASP A 141 0.25 11.54 7.12
C ASP A 141 0.38 10.37 8.09
N GLY A 142 1.34 10.43 9.01
CA GLY A 142 1.59 9.29 9.88
C GLY A 142 2.61 9.57 10.98
N PHE A 143 2.27 9.18 12.21
CA PHE A 143 3.22 9.17 13.33
C PHE A 143 2.71 8.24 14.44
N SER A 144 3.59 7.40 15.00
CA SER A 144 3.23 6.41 16.05
C SER A 144 2.47 6.99 17.22
N ARG A 145 2.85 8.17 17.70
CA ARG A 145 2.15 8.79 18.84
C ARG A 145 0.74 9.27 18.50
N PHE A 146 0.36 9.40 17.23
CA PHE A 146 -1.02 9.73 16.85
C PHE A 146 -2.01 8.68 17.35
N ALA A 147 -1.60 7.43 17.53
CA ALA A 147 -2.42 6.39 18.16
C ALA A 147 -2.88 6.75 19.59
N LEU A 148 -2.09 7.54 20.32
CA LEU A 148 -2.34 7.90 21.71
C LEU A 148 -3.31 9.07 21.83
N LYS A 149 -4.22 8.98 22.80
CA LYS A 149 -5.29 9.95 23.08
C LYS A 149 -4.84 11.41 23.17
N PRO A 150 -3.68 11.76 23.78
CA PRO A 150 -3.18 13.14 23.80
C PRO A 150 -2.89 13.75 22.42
N TRP A 151 -2.76 12.92 21.38
CA TRP A 151 -2.45 13.34 20.02
C TRP A 151 -3.65 13.32 19.08
N HIS A 152 -4.77 12.68 19.47
CA HIS A 152 -5.94 12.51 18.60
C HIS A 152 -6.43 13.83 17.99
N GLU A 153 -6.47 14.90 18.79
CA GLU A 153 -6.98 16.19 18.30
C GLU A 153 -6.14 16.79 17.17
N LYS A 154 -4.83 16.46 17.09
CA LYS A 154 -3.98 16.87 15.97
C LYS A 154 -4.42 16.19 14.67
N VAL A 155 -4.69 14.89 14.74
CA VAL A 155 -5.15 14.09 13.60
C VAL A 155 -6.54 14.54 13.15
N LEU A 156 -7.46 14.75 14.10
CA LEU A 156 -8.79 15.24 13.79
C LEU A 156 -8.76 16.65 13.20
N ALA A 157 -7.83 17.51 13.62
CA ALA A 157 -7.61 18.81 13.00
C ALA A 157 -7.14 18.71 11.55
N GLN A 158 -6.28 17.74 11.22
CA GLN A 158 -5.88 17.47 9.84
C GLN A 158 -7.06 17.02 8.98
N ILE A 159 -7.86 16.05 9.46
CA ILE A 159 -9.07 15.57 8.75
C ILE A 159 -10.03 16.73 8.48
N ARG A 160 -10.31 17.57 9.49
CA ARG A 160 -11.15 18.77 9.32
C ARG A 160 -10.59 19.71 8.25
N ALA A 161 -9.28 19.97 8.25
CA ALA A 161 -8.66 20.84 7.24
C ALA A 161 -8.71 20.28 5.81
N ILE A 162 -8.61 18.95 5.64
CA ILE A 162 -8.74 18.30 4.32
C ILE A 162 -10.19 18.36 3.83
N ILE A 163 -11.17 18.12 4.71
CA ILE A 163 -12.58 18.27 4.40
C ILE A 163 -12.89 19.71 3.96
N ASP A 164 -12.38 20.70 4.70
CA ASP A 164 -12.60 22.12 4.37
C ASP A 164 -11.89 22.54 3.08
N TYR A 165 -10.69 22.00 2.82
CA TYR A 165 -10.03 22.13 1.52
C TYR A 165 -10.91 21.58 0.39
N ASN A 166 -11.39 20.35 0.51
CA ASN A 166 -12.21 19.70 -0.51
C ASN A 166 -13.52 20.45 -0.81
N LYS A 167 -14.14 21.08 0.20
CA LYS A 167 -15.29 21.97 0.01
C LYS A 167 -14.96 23.24 -0.77
N SER A 168 -13.76 23.78 -0.60
CA SER A 168 -13.32 25.05 -1.18
C SER A 168 -12.84 24.95 -2.63
N VAL A 169 -12.64 23.74 -3.15
CA VAL A 169 -12.07 23.50 -4.49
C VAL A 169 -13.04 22.72 -5.40
N PRO A 170 -12.90 22.87 -6.73
CA PRO A 170 -13.66 22.06 -7.69
C PRO A 170 -13.36 20.57 -7.54
N GLU A 171 -14.29 19.71 -7.97
CA GLU A 171 -14.19 18.24 -7.83
C GLU A 171 -12.87 17.65 -8.34
N LYS A 172 -12.39 18.11 -9.50
CA LYS A 172 -11.13 17.65 -10.10
C LYS A 172 -9.88 17.98 -9.28
N ALA A 173 -10.00 18.89 -8.30
CA ALA A 173 -8.91 19.33 -7.45
C ALA A 173 -9.06 18.83 -6.00
N ARG A 174 -10.02 17.94 -5.73
CA ARG A 174 -10.25 17.37 -4.39
C ARG A 174 -9.36 16.17 -4.14
N PHE A 175 -8.94 15.99 -2.90
CA PHE A 175 -8.52 14.69 -2.42
C PHE A 175 -9.69 13.71 -2.50
N THR A 176 -9.41 12.48 -2.91
CA THR A 176 -10.39 11.37 -2.91
C THR A 176 -10.43 10.63 -1.58
N GLY A 177 -9.50 10.91 -0.67
CA GLY A 177 -9.49 10.29 0.65
C GLY A 177 -8.36 10.77 1.54
N ILE A 178 -8.24 10.09 2.67
CA ILE A 178 -7.20 10.25 3.68
C ILE A 178 -6.66 8.86 3.99
N HIS A 179 -5.35 8.73 4.08
CA HIS A 179 -4.67 7.50 4.45
C HIS A 179 -3.70 7.77 5.60
N HIS A 180 -3.85 7.12 6.74
CA HIS A 180 -2.95 7.34 7.88
C HIS A 180 -1.98 6.19 8.11
N ASP A 181 -0.69 6.52 8.09
CA ASP A 181 0.41 5.60 8.37
C ASP A 181 0.90 5.76 9.82
N ASN A 182 0.03 5.41 10.77
CA ASN A 182 0.29 5.71 12.18
C ASN A 182 1.26 4.72 12.83
N GLU A 183 1.23 3.42 12.51
CA GLU A 183 2.17 2.43 13.06
C GLU A 183 2.26 2.40 14.62
N PRO A 184 1.17 2.07 15.36
CA PRO A 184 1.18 2.03 16.83
C PRO A 184 2.25 1.11 17.43
N TYR A 185 2.66 0.07 16.70
CA TYR A 185 3.70 -0.89 17.12
C TYR A 185 5.10 -0.29 17.25
N LEU A 186 5.29 0.96 16.82
CA LEU A 186 6.52 1.72 17.04
C LEU A 186 6.52 2.50 18.37
N ILE A 187 5.44 2.45 19.16
CA ILE A 187 5.41 3.00 20.51
C ILE A 187 6.22 2.06 21.43
N ALA A 188 7.14 2.62 22.22
CA ALA A 188 8.05 1.85 23.06
C ALA A 188 7.33 0.81 23.94
N ASP A 189 6.20 1.19 24.54
CA ASP A 189 5.44 0.32 25.45
C ASP A 189 4.50 -0.67 24.74
N TYR A 190 4.42 -0.63 23.40
CA TYR A 190 3.50 -1.47 22.62
C TYR A 190 3.74 -2.96 22.83
N TRP A 191 4.99 -3.38 22.96
CA TRP A 191 5.35 -4.80 23.10
C TRP A 191 5.30 -5.30 24.55
N GLY A 192 4.75 -4.50 25.47
CA GLY A 192 4.55 -4.85 26.87
C GLY A 192 3.09 -4.88 27.29
N ASN A 193 2.84 -4.69 28.58
CA ASN A 193 1.50 -4.74 29.17
C ASN A 193 0.57 -3.61 28.69
N GLN A 194 1.11 -2.58 28.03
CA GLN A 194 0.33 -1.46 27.50
C GLN A 194 -0.22 -1.71 26.10
N ARG A 195 0.07 -2.86 25.47
CA ARG A 195 -0.35 -3.16 24.09
C ARG A 195 -1.85 -2.94 23.86
N GLU A 196 -2.68 -3.53 24.72
CA GLU A 196 -4.13 -3.44 24.58
C GLU A 196 -4.61 -2.00 24.77
N ASP A 197 -4.13 -1.29 25.80
CA ASP A 197 -4.48 0.12 26.03
C ASP A 197 -4.11 1.03 24.84
N ILE A 198 -2.92 0.84 24.27
CA ILE A 198 -2.49 1.58 23.06
C ILE A 198 -3.44 1.28 21.89
N MET A 199 -3.81 0.02 21.69
CA MET A 199 -4.74 -0.34 20.62
C MET A 199 -6.16 0.18 20.86
N LEU A 200 -6.66 0.20 22.10
CA LEU A 200 -7.96 0.81 22.43
C LEU A 200 -7.96 2.31 22.09
N GLN A 201 -6.88 3.02 22.42
CA GLN A 201 -6.74 4.43 22.04
C GLN A 201 -6.66 4.61 20.52
N TYR A 202 -5.99 3.70 19.80
CA TYR A 202 -5.92 3.76 18.34
C TYR A 202 -7.27 3.48 17.67
N LEU A 203 -8.04 2.50 18.17
CA LEU A 203 -9.39 2.21 17.70
C LEU A 203 -10.34 3.39 17.96
N GLU A 204 -10.21 4.06 19.12
CA GLU A 204 -10.93 5.31 19.40
C GLU A 204 -10.61 6.38 18.34
N LEU A 205 -9.34 6.54 17.95
CA LEU A 205 -8.96 7.46 16.88
C LEU A 205 -9.57 7.07 15.53
N CYS A 206 -9.52 5.79 15.16
CA CYS A 206 -10.05 5.31 13.88
C CYS A 206 -11.56 5.57 13.79
N GLU A 207 -12.32 5.25 14.84
CA GLU A 207 -13.75 5.52 14.92
C GLU A 207 -14.08 7.01 14.79
N ARG A 208 -13.35 7.86 15.53
CA ARG A 208 -13.58 9.32 15.48
C ARG A 208 -13.24 9.90 14.11
N SER A 209 -12.16 9.42 13.49
CA SER A 209 -11.73 9.81 12.16
C SER A 209 -12.76 9.42 11.10
N GLN A 210 -13.21 8.17 11.09
CA GLN A 210 -14.24 7.69 10.16
C GLN A 210 -15.53 8.50 10.33
N LYS A 211 -15.96 8.78 11.56
CA LYS A 211 -17.16 9.57 11.83
C LYS A 211 -17.10 10.96 11.20
N LEU A 212 -15.95 11.63 11.20
CA LEU A 212 -15.78 12.92 10.51
C LEU A 212 -15.92 12.78 8.99
N VAL A 213 -15.34 11.73 8.42
CA VAL A 213 -15.42 11.45 6.98
C VAL A 213 -16.84 11.11 6.56
N ASP A 214 -17.56 10.26 7.30
CA ASP A 214 -18.97 9.95 7.04
C ASP A 214 -19.86 11.18 7.13
N GLN A 215 -19.65 12.04 8.12
CA GLN A 215 -20.36 13.31 8.22
C GLN A 215 -20.10 14.22 7.01
N SER A 216 -18.87 14.22 6.48
CA SER A 216 -18.52 15.01 5.29
C SER A 216 -19.19 14.49 4.02
N ARG A 217 -19.34 13.16 3.87
CA ARG A 217 -20.08 12.53 2.77
C ARG A 217 -21.54 12.94 2.78
N LEU A 218 -22.18 12.87 3.96
CA LEU A 218 -23.60 13.17 4.14
C LEU A 218 -23.91 14.66 3.99
N LYS A 219 -23.08 15.54 4.57
CA LYS A 219 -23.40 16.99 4.69
C LYS A 219 -22.74 17.87 3.64
N SER A 220 -21.68 17.41 2.99
CA SER A 220 -20.81 18.27 2.15
C SER A 220 -20.61 17.75 0.73
N GLY A 221 -21.39 16.73 0.33
CA GLY A 221 -21.36 16.21 -1.04
C GLY A 221 -20.08 15.47 -1.42
N LEU A 222 -19.22 15.15 -0.44
CA LEU A 222 -17.96 14.42 -0.65
C LEU A 222 -18.22 12.90 -0.76
N LYS A 223 -19.14 12.48 -1.63
CA LYS A 223 -19.73 11.12 -1.65
C LYS A 223 -18.71 9.97 -1.69
N ASN A 224 -17.59 10.17 -2.37
CA ASN A 224 -16.56 9.14 -2.58
C ASN A 224 -15.29 9.38 -1.74
N PHE A 225 -15.35 10.24 -0.72
CA PHE A 225 -14.18 10.59 0.08
C PHE A 225 -13.89 9.50 1.11
N GLU A 226 -12.79 8.76 0.97
CA GLU A 226 -12.47 7.59 1.80
C GLU A 226 -11.52 7.88 2.97
N PHE A 227 -11.63 7.08 4.03
CA PHE A 227 -10.64 7.01 5.10
C PHE A 227 -10.03 5.61 5.16
N GLY A 228 -8.71 5.56 5.04
CA GLY A 228 -7.92 4.36 5.20
C GLY A 228 -6.78 4.53 6.18
N VAL A 229 -6.23 3.41 6.63
CA VAL A 229 -5.05 3.36 7.50
C VAL A 229 -4.11 2.23 7.09
N ASP A 230 -2.83 2.39 7.40
CA ASP A 230 -1.85 1.32 7.25
C ASP A 230 -1.80 0.43 8.50
N ILE A 231 -1.78 -0.88 8.28
CA ILE A 231 -1.63 -1.92 9.29
C ILE A 231 -0.51 -2.87 8.88
N PRO A 232 0.24 -3.45 9.84
CA PRO A 232 1.19 -4.49 9.50
C PRO A 232 0.46 -5.84 9.33
N PHE A 233 1.05 -6.75 8.58
CA PHE A 233 0.47 -8.08 8.37
C PHE A 233 0.38 -8.94 9.65
N TRP A 234 1.26 -8.72 10.63
CA TRP A 234 1.31 -9.53 11.86
C TRP A 234 0.24 -9.21 12.91
N TYR A 235 -0.72 -8.31 12.62
CA TYR A 235 -1.84 -8.06 13.56
C TYR A 235 -2.78 -9.26 13.67
N GLU A 236 -2.91 -10.03 12.59
CA GLU A 236 -3.66 -11.28 12.54
C GLU A 236 -2.74 -12.50 12.62
N GLU A 237 -1.47 -12.37 12.19
CA GLU A 237 -0.59 -13.52 12.05
C GLU A 237 -0.33 -14.27 13.37
N ARG A 238 -0.59 -15.56 13.31
CA ARG A 238 -0.02 -16.56 14.21
C ARG A 238 1.43 -16.79 13.79
N ASN A 239 2.36 -15.95 14.26
CA ASN A 239 3.78 -16.14 13.97
C ASN A 239 4.24 -17.58 14.27
N PHE A 240 5.24 -18.05 13.54
CA PHE A 240 5.86 -19.38 13.70
C PHE A 240 6.23 -19.70 15.17
N ASP A 241 6.54 -18.66 15.97
CA ASP A 241 6.87 -18.75 17.40
C ASP A 241 5.71 -18.41 18.36
N TYR A 242 4.68 -17.68 17.93
CA TYR A 242 3.59 -17.21 18.81
C TYR A 242 2.22 -17.40 18.16
N LYS A 243 1.47 -18.38 18.69
CA LYS A 243 0.16 -18.82 18.19
C LYS A 243 -1.01 -17.85 18.47
N VAL A 244 -0.81 -16.55 18.61
CA VAL A 244 -1.92 -15.66 18.98
C VAL A 244 -1.87 -14.32 18.23
N PRO A 245 -2.93 -13.97 17.49
CA PRO A 245 -3.08 -12.62 16.91
C PRO A 245 -3.02 -11.55 18.00
N VAL A 246 -2.87 -10.28 17.59
CA VAL A 246 -3.04 -9.15 18.52
C VAL A 246 -4.52 -9.02 18.88
N LEU A 247 -4.96 -9.76 19.90
CA LEU A 247 -6.33 -9.70 20.41
C LEU A 247 -6.57 -8.41 21.20
N VAL A 248 -7.69 -7.75 20.90
CA VAL A 248 -8.13 -6.51 21.57
C VAL A 248 -9.61 -6.64 21.88
N THR A 249 -10.01 -6.28 23.11
CA THR A 249 -11.42 -6.25 23.51
C THR A 249 -12.01 -4.85 23.33
N TRP A 250 -12.60 -4.60 22.17
CA TRP A 250 -13.20 -3.29 21.85
C TRP A 250 -14.73 -3.40 21.92
N LYS A 251 -15.35 -2.53 22.74
CA LYS A 251 -16.81 -2.46 22.95
C LYS A 251 -17.45 -3.82 23.26
N GLY A 252 -16.78 -4.62 24.09
CA GLY A 252 -17.26 -5.93 24.54
C GLY A 252 -17.00 -7.09 23.58
N VAL A 253 -16.36 -6.86 22.43
CA VAL A 253 -16.02 -7.89 21.45
C VAL A 253 -14.50 -8.07 21.39
N GLN A 254 -14.03 -9.29 21.62
CA GLN A 254 -12.63 -9.66 21.47
C GLN A 254 -12.38 -10.28 20.10
N LYS A 255 -11.44 -9.73 19.34
CA LYS A 255 -10.97 -10.25 18.04
C LYS A 255 -9.62 -9.61 17.67
N PRO A 256 -8.96 -10.04 16.57
CA PRO A 256 -7.72 -9.42 16.11
C PRO A 256 -7.87 -7.91 15.89
N ALA A 257 -6.82 -7.17 16.19
CA ALA A 257 -6.79 -5.73 16.02
C ALA A 257 -7.04 -5.31 14.56
N SER A 258 -6.50 -6.05 13.58
CA SER A 258 -6.76 -5.83 12.16
C SER A 258 -8.25 -5.88 11.84
N HIS A 259 -8.98 -6.85 12.39
CA HIS A 259 -10.43 -6.99 12.17
C HIS A 259 -11.23 -5.82 12.78
N HIS A 260 -10.84 -5.34 13.97
CA HIS A 260 -11.47 -4.14 14.54
C HIS A 260 -11.21 -2.91 13.68
N ILE A 261 -9.98 -2.74 13.16
CA ILE A 261 -9.64 -1.63 12.29
C ILE A 261 -10.43 -1.69 10.99
N ILE A 262 -10.47 -2.84 10.32
CA ILE A 262 -11.21 -3.06 9.06
C ILE A 262 -12.69 -2.68 9.20
N ASP A 263 -13.34 -3.05 10.31
CA ASP A 263 -14.73 -2.65 10.56
C ASP A 263 -14.92 -1.13 10.61
N LEU A 264 -13.96 -0.43 11.23
CA LEU A 264 -14.04 0.99 11.53
C LEU A 264 -13.74 1.88 10.32
N VAL A 265 -12.88 1.46 9.39
CA VAL A 265 -12.41 2.32 8.29
C VAL A 265 -12.95 1.86 6.93
N ASP A 266 -12.79 2.65 5.87
CA ASP A 266 -13.25 2.25 4.53
C ASP A 266 -12.30 1.25 3.85
N ASN A 267 -11.00 1.39 4.10
CA ASN A 267 -9.97 0.52 3.57
C ASN A 267 -8.75 0.42 4.49
N VAL A 268 -7.97 -0.66 4.35
CA VAL A 268 -6.66 -0.80 5.00
C VAL A 268 -5.58 -1.05 3.96
N GLY A 269 -4.40 -0.45 4.18
CA GLY A 269 -3.16 -0.80 3.51
C GLY A 269 -2.35 -1.77 4.36
N ILE A 270 -2.12 -2.99 3.89
CA ILE A 270 -1.25 -3.95 4.58
C ILE A 270 0.19 -3.63 4.21
N MET A 271 0.97 -3.18 5.18
CA MET A 271 2.42 -3.08 5.06
C MET A 271 3.01 -4.48 5.25
N ASP A 272 3.28 -5.13 4.12
CA ASP A 272 3.69 -6.53 4.09
C ASP A 272 5.21 -6.71 4.30
N TYR A 273 5.99 -5.69 3.97
CA TYR A 273 7.45 -5.73 4.06
C TYR A 273 8.04 -6.95 3.32
N ARG A 274 7.53 -7.25 2.13
CA ARG A 274 8.05 -8.30 1.24
C ARG A 274 8.14 -7.82 -0.19
N THR A 275 9.13 -8.32 -0.92
CA THR A 275 9.39 -7.98 -2.32
C THR A 275 8.74 -8.95 -3.32
N LYS A 276 8.09 -10.02 -2.82
CA LYS A 276 7.52 -11.10 -3.63
C LYS A 276 6.08 -11.40 -3.23
N ALA A 277 5.24 -11.62 -4.25
CA ALA A 277 3.83 -11.96 -4.04
C ALA A 277 3.60 -13.43 -3.61
N TYR A 278 4.40 -14.34 -4.17
CA TYR A 278 4.24 -15.79 -3.97
C TYR A 278 5.32 -16.34 -3.04
N GLY A 279 5.04 -17.52 -2.47
CA GLY A 279 5.93 -18.22 -1.54
C GLY A 279 5.31 -18.32 -0.16
N ALA A 280 5.93 -19.10 0.73
CA ALA A 280 5.45 -19.26 2.11
C ALA A 280 5.53 -17.95 2.92
N ASP A 281 6.39 -17.02 2.51
CA ASP A 281 6.65 -15.71 3.11
C ASP A 281 6.37 -14.59 2.08
N GLY A 282 5.37 -14.80 1.22
CA GLY A 282 4.97 -13.87 0.17
C GLY A 282 3.70 -13.10 0.53
N THR A 283 3.49 -11.95 -0.11
CA THR A 283 2.42 -11.03 0.27
C THR A 283 1.00 -11.59 0.17
N ILE A 284 0.77 -12.58 -0.70
CA ILE A 284 -0.52 -13.26 -0.82
C ILE A 284 -0.84 -14.06 0.44
N VAL A 285 0.17 -14.68 1.06
CA VAL A 285 -0.02 -15.49 2.27
C VAL A 285 -0.32 -14.57 3.45
N HIS A 286 0.46 -13.51 3.63
CA HIS A 286 0.32 -12.56 4.72
C HIS A 286 -1.01 -11.79 4.69
N GLY A 287 -1.46 -11.35 3.51
CA GLY A 287 -2.72 -10.60 3.40
C GLY A 287 -3.98 -11.45 3.37
N LYS A 288 -3.87 -12.78 3.35
CA LYS A 288 -5.01 -13.67 3.06
C LYS A 288 -6.15 -13.50 4.05
N ASP A 289 -5.86 -13.48 5.34
CA ASP A 289 -6.90 -13.52 6.37
C ASP A 289 -7.59 -12.16 6.51
N GLU A 290 -6.86 -11.04 6.40
CA GLU A 290 -7.46 -9.70 6.28
C GLU A 290 -8.35 -9.56 5.04
N ILE A 291 -7.93 -10.10 3.89
CA ILE A 291 -8.74 -10.07 2.66
C ILE A 291 -10.03 -10.86 2.84
N LEU A 292 -9.94 -12.07 3.40
CA LEU A 292 -11.11 -12.91 3.67
C LEU A 292 -12.06 -12.19 4.62
N TYR A 293 -11.55 -11.65 5.72
CA TYR A 293 -12.36 -10.91 6.69
C TYR A 293 -12.99 -9.66 6.07
N ALA A 294 -12.23 -8.82 5.37
CA ALA A 294 -12.73 -7.61 4.73
C ALA A 294 -13.84 -7.90 3.72
N ASN A 295 -13.75 -9.01 2.98
CA ASN A 295 -14.82 -9.45 2.09
C ASN A 295 -16.13 -9.76 2.84
N THR A 296 -16.06 -10.31 4.06
CA THR A 296 -17.27 -10.60 4.85
C THR A 296 -17.98 -9.34 5.33
N VAL A 297 -17.23 -8.26 5.59
CA VAL A 297 -17.76 -6.98 6.11
C VAL A 297 -17.87 -5.89 5.03
N GLY A 298 -17.59 -6.21 3.77
CA GLY A 298 -17.73 -5.29 2.64
C GLY A 298 -16.69 -4.17 2.60
N LYS A 299 -15.47 -4.42 3.11
CA LYS A 299 -14.37 -3.46 3.21
C LYS A 299 -13.27 -3.76 2.19
N LYS A 300 -12.38 -2.79 1.96
CA LYS A 300 -11.29 -2.91 0.97
C LYS A 300 -9.96 -3.14 1.66
N VAL A 301 -9.11 -3.94 1.03
CA VAL A 301 -7.72 -4.18 1.44
C VAL A 301 -6.82 -3.86 0.25
N LEU A 302 -5.75 -3.11 0.49
CA LEU A 302 -4.62 -2.96 -0.41
C LEU A 302 -3.42 -3.69 0.19
N ILE A 303 -2.68 -4.46 -0.60
CA ILE A 303 -1.50 -5.17 -0.14
C ILE A 303 -0.26 -4.43 -0.63
N GLY A 304 0.60 -4.01 0.29
CA GLY A 304 1.88 -3.39 0.00
C GLY A 304 2.87 -4.42 -0.53
N VAL A 305 3.62 -4.04 -1.56
CA VAL A 305 4.75 -4.81 -2.05
C VAL A 305 5.96 -3.89 -2.06
N GLU A 306 7.04 -4.35 -1.45
CA GLU A 306 8.27 -3.59 -1.40
C GLU A 306 9.00 -3.61 -2.73
N THR A 307 9.35 -2.42 -3.21
CA THR A 307 10.09 -2.25 -4.48
C THR A 307 11.59 -2.03 -4.25
N TYR A 308 12.01 -2.03 -2.98
CA TYR A 308 13.39 -1.92 -2.54
C TYR A 308 13.85 -3.24 -1.92
N PRO A 309 15.12 -3.64 -2.12
CA PRO A 309 15.66 -4.79 -1.41
C PRO A 309 15.58 -4.60 0.10
N LEU A 310 15.10 -5.62 0.80
CA LEU A 310 15.03 -5.61 2.27
C LEU A 310 16.26 -6.32 2.86
N PRO A 311 16.88 -5.78 3.93
CA PRO A 311 18.03 -6.41 4.57
C PRO A 311 17.72 -7.81 5.11
N GLU A 312 16.49 -8.04 5.58
CA GLU A 312 16.09 -9.25 6.31
C GLU A 312 15.50 -10.36 5.40
N GLU A 313 15.35 -10.12 4.09
CA GLU A 313 15.01 -11.19 3.12
C GLU A 313 16.22 -12.06 2.73
N ILE A 314 17.43 -11.66 3.16
CA ILE A 314 18.68 -12.39 2.93
C ILE A 314 19.15 -12.98 4.25
N PHE A 315 18.65 -14.18 4.59
CA PHE A 315 18.98 -14.86 5.85
C PHE A 315 20.42 -15.40 5.89
N ALA A 316 20.97 -15.81 4.73
CA ALA A 316 22.37 -16.21 4.60
C ALA A 316 22.83 -16.04 3.14
N VAL A 317 24.06 -15.58 2.95
CA VAL A 317 24.76 -15.63 1.66
C VAL A 317 25.91 -16.62 1.79
N PHE A 318 25.76 -17.79 1.16
CA PHE A 318 26.90 -18.71 1.01
C PHE A 318 27.80 -18.18 -0.10
N ARG A 319 28.87 -17.49 0.26
CA ARG A 319 29.95 -17.16 -0.68
C ARG A 319 30.89 -18.35 -0.78
N SER A 320 30.78 -19.15 -1.84
CA SER A 320 31.88 -20.05 -2.20
C SER A 320 33.07 -19.20 -2.67
N HIS A 321 34.09 -19.03 -1.83
CA HIS A 321 35.41 -18.67 -2.34
C HIS A 321 35.97 -19.89 -3.06
N LEU A 322 35.67 -20.03 -4.35
CA LEU A 322 36.45 -20.88 -5.24
C LEU A 322 37.08 -19.99 -6.30
N TYR A 323 38.26 -19.44 -5.97
CA TYR A 323 39.29 -19.30 -7.00
C TYR A 323 39.74 -20.72 -7.34
N ALA A 324 38.96 -21.42 -8.17
CA ALA A 324 39.51 -22.52 -8.93
C ALA A 324 40.32 -21.89 -10.06
N GLN A 325 41.58 -21.57 -9.77
CA GLN A 325 42.57 -21.47 -10.84
C GLN A 325 42.75 -22.88 -11.39
N LEU A 326 41.99 -23.21 -12.45
CA LEU A 326 42.36 -24.29 -13.36
C LEU A 326 43.57 -23.82 -14.16
N THR A 327 44.75 -23.90 -13.54
CA THR A 327 46.03 -23.80 -14.23
C THR A 327 46.88 -25.01 -13.87
N ASN A 328 47.09 -25.83 -14.90
CA ASN A 328 48.19 -26.78 -15.10
C ASN A 328 48.04 -28.18 -14.49
N LEU A 329 47.18 -28.98 -15.13
CA LEU A 329 47.50 -30.36 -15.46
C LEU A 329 47.75 -30.42 -16.98
N ILE A 330 48.95 -29.99 -17.39
CA ILE A 330 49.56 -30.46 -18.64
C ILE A 330 50.86 -31.14 -18.23
N GLU A 331 50.89 -32.43 -18.55
CA GLU A 331 52.02 -33.33 -18.47
C GLU A 331 53.30 -32.72 -19.08
N LYS A 332 54.43 -32.96 -18.43
CA LYS A 332 55.66 -33.26 -19.17
C LYS A 332 56.28 -34.54 -18.63
N THR A 333 55.91 -35.63 -19.28
CA THR A 333 56.80 -36.72 -19.65
C THR A 333 57.99 -36.14 -20.43
N THR A 334 59.18 -36.19 -19.83
CA THR A 334 60.49 -36.68 -20.34
C THR A 334 61.59 -36.15 -19.47
#